data_AF-A0AAE3M0G0-F1
#
_entry.id   AF-A0AAE3M0G0-F1
#
_cell.length_a   1.000
_cell.length_b   1.000
_cell.length_c   1.000
_cell.angle_alpha   90.00
_cell.angle_beta   90.00
_cell.angle_gamma   90.00
#
_symmetry.space_group_name_H-M   'P 1'
#
loop_
_entity.id
_entity.type
_entity.pdbx_description
1 polymer ?
#
loop_
_entity_poly.entity_id
_entity_poly.type
_entity_poly.pdbx_seq_one_letter_code
_entity_poly.pdbx_strand_id
1 'polypeptide(L)'
;EKIRARSYGYDQIFELTEYEETIAYANLANATKANEPWIGFCYNPHYIFVTQELTVLEEPAHDPATWTIVQPTDDPDWLEKSEASTAWNGATLHLHYAAELAETYPQVAALFAAYELQPDDLSAMGKALAVDGQDAGEFAREWVAANEETVLNWLSN
;
A
#
# COMPACT_ATOMS: atom_id res chain seq x y z
N GLU A 1 12.48 -1.53 -6.44
CA GLU A 1 12.96 -2.91 -6.38
C GLU A 1 14.41 -3.15 -6.80
N LYS A 2 14.88 -2.69 -7.98
CA LYS A 2 16.27 -2.93 -8.44
C LYS A 2 17.37 -2.62 -7.40
N ILE A 3 17.25 -1.51 -6.67
CA ILE A 3 18.19 -1.13 -5.60
C ILE A 3 18.16 -2.17 -4.46
N ARG A 4 16.97 -2.54 -3.97
CA ARG A 4 16.81 -3.54 -2.91
C ARG A 4 17.41 -4.88 -3.34
N ALA A 5 17.11 -5.33 -4.55
CA ALA A 5 17.63 -6.59 -5.10
C ALA A 5 19.15 -6.66 -5.06
N ARG A 6 19.81 -5.58 -5.47
CA ARG A 6 21.26 -5.45 -5.39
C ARG A 6 21.78 -5.36 -3.97
N SER A 7 21.15 -4.53 -3.12
CA SER A 7 21.60 -4.30 -1.74
C SER A 7 21.49 -5.55 -0.87
N TYR A 8 20.46 -6.37 -1.08
CA TYR A 8 20.32 -7.67 -0.42
C TYR A 8 21.07 -8.80 -1.16
N GLY A 9 21.47 -8.58 -2.43
CA GLY A 9 22.22 -9.51 -3.26
C GLY A 9 21.38 -10.59 -3.97
N TYR A 10 20.04 -10.50 -3.92
CA TYR A 10 19.17 -11.46 -4.60
C TYR A 10 18.98 -11.18 -6.09
N ASP A 11 19.50 -10.06 -6.60
CA ASP A 11 19.65 -9.80 -8.04
C ASP A 11 20.57 -10.81 -8.76
N GLN A 12 21.41 -11.53 -8.02
CA GLN A 12 22.28 -12.59 -8.55
C GLN A 12 21.51 -13.87 -8.92
N ILE A 13 20.30 -14.05 -8.39
CA ILE A 13 19.49 -15.27 -8.54
C ILE A 13 18.08 -15.00 -9.07
N PHE A 14 17.55 -13.79 -8.89
CA PHE A 14 16.25 -13.37 -9.39
C PHE A 14 16.39 -12.30 -10.47
N GLU A 15 15.59 -12.43 -11.52
CA GLU A 15 15.39 -11.39 -12.52
C GLU A 15 14.12 -10.59 -12.18
N LEU A 16 14.26 -9.27 -12.07
CA LEU A 16 13.10 -8.41 -11.87
C LEU A 16 12.29 -8.33 -13.17
N THR A 17 11.01 -8.71 -13.08
CA THR A 17 10.04 -8.51 -14.15
C THR A 17 9.07 -7.40 -13.76
N GLU A 18 8.85 -6.45 -14.68
CA GLU A 18 7.99 -5.28 -14.46
C GLU A 18 6.69 -5.46 -15.26
N TYR A 19 5.56 -5.44 -14.57
CA TYR A 19 4.23 -5.57 -15.15
C TYR A 19 3.30 -4.47 -14.65
N GLU A 20 2.25 -4.22 -15.41
CA GLU A 20 1.07 -3.55 -14.87
C GLU A 20 0.47 -4.40 -13.74
N GLU A 21 -0.05 -3.74 -12.71
CA GLU A 21 -0.46 -4.36 -11.45
C GLU A 21 -1.47 -5.49 -11.63
N THR A 22 -2.52 -5.27 -12.44
CA THR A 22 -3.55 -6.29 -12.68
C THR A 22 -2.97 -7.54 -13.37
N ILE A 23 -1.98 -7.37 -14.25
CA ILE A 23 -1.26 -8.47 -14.89
C ILE A 23 -0.38 -9.22 -13.89
N ALA A 24 0.35 -8.50 -13.04
CA ALA A 24 1.19 -9.10 -12.00
C ALA A 24 0.37 -10.01 -11.07
N TYR A 25 -0.81 -9.54 -10.66
CA TYR A 25 -1.67 -10.30 -9.75
C TYR A 25 -2.48 -11.41 -10.43
N ALA A 26 -2.79 -11.28 -11.73
CA ALA A 26 -3.28 -12.40 -12.51
C ALA A 26 -2.24 -13.53 -12.59
N ASN A 27 -0.95 -13.19 -12.75
CA ASN A 27 0.14 -14.16 -12.73
C ASN A 27 0.28 -14.83 -11.34
N LEU A 28 0.19 -14.05 -10.26
CA LEU A 28 0.14 -14.59 -8.89
C LEU A 28 -1.02 -15.58 -8.72
N ALA A 29 -2.25 -15.20 -9.10
CA ALA A 29 -3.41 -16.08 -8.95
C ALA A 29 -3.28 -17.37 -9.77
N ASN A 30 -2.66 -17.31 -10.95
CA ASN A 30 -2.38 -18.49 -11.77
C ASN A 30 -1.32 -19.39 -11.12
N ALA A 31 -0.22 -18.81 -10.60
CA ALA A 31 0.83 -19.54 -9.89
C ALA A 31 0.27 -20.25 -8.64
N THR A 32 -0.56 -19.56 -7.85
CA THR A 32 -1.26 -20.15 -6.69
C THR A 32 -2.10 -21.37 -7.11
N LYS A 33 -2.91 -21.26 -8.17
CA LYS A 33 -3.72 -22.38 -8.69
C LYS A 33 -2.87 -23.55 -9.20
N ALA A 34 -1.72 -23.24 -9.79
CA ALA A 34 -0.77 -24.21 -10.30
C ALA A 34 0.13 -24.81 -9.20
N ASN A 35 0.06 -24.28 -7.96
CA ASN A 35 0.98 -24.60 -6.87
C ASN A 35 2.46 -24.35 -7.26
N GLU A 36 2.69 -23.24 -7.97
CA GLU A 36 4.00 -22.76 -8.38
C GLU A 36 4.47 -21.62 -7.47
N PRO A 37 5.79 -21.53 -7.19
CA PRO A 37 6.31 -20.45 -6.36
C PRO A 37 6.16 -19.10 -7.07
N TRP A 38 5.75 -18.09 -6.31
CA TRP A 38 5.69 -16.70 -6.76
C TRP A 38 6.27 -15.79 -5.69
N ILE A 39 7.06 -14.80 -6.11
CA ILE A 39 7.60 -13.75 -5.25
C ILE A 39 7.43 -12.41 -5.97
N GLY A 40 7.03 -11.38 -5.23
CA GLY A 40 6.86 -10.06 -5.78
C GLY A 40 6.73 -9.00 -4.70
N PHE A 41 6.66 -7.76 -5.15
CA PHE A 41 6.49 -6.59 -4.30
C PHE A 41 5.00 -6.24 -4.17
N CYS A 42 4.58 -5.92 -2.95
CA CYS A 42 3.27 -5.35 -2.67
C CYS A 42 3.36 -4.40 -1.48
N TYR A 43 2.34 -3.58 -1.26
CA TYR A 43 2.19 -2.68 -0.12
C TYR A 43 0.90 -3.02 0.64
N ASN A 44 0.88 -2.78 1.95
CA ASN A 44 -0.31 -2.92 2.78
C ASN A 44 -0.79 -1.52 3.22
N PRO A 45 -2.10 -1.19 3.17
CA PRO A 45 -3.26 -2.01 2.77
C PRO A 45 -3.40 -2.27 1.27
N HIS A 46 -3.83 -3.48 0.91
CA HIS A 46 -4.14 -3.86 -0.48
C HIS A 46 -5.06 -5.09 -0.57
N TYR A 47 -5.94 -5.15 -1.58
CA TYR A 47 -6.94 -6.23 -1.72
C TYR A 47 -6.33 -7.63 -1.94
N ILE A 48 -5.06 -7.69 -2.35
CA ILE A 48 -4.39 -8.98 -2.61
C ILE A 48 -4.22 -9.79 -1.32
N PHE A 49 -4.04 -9.12 -0.18
CA PHE A 49 -3.91 -9.77 1.13
C PHE A 49 -5.21 -10.42 1.61
N VAL A 50 -6.37 -10.02 1.06
CA VAL A 50 -7.68 -10.64 1.37
C VAL A 50 -8.14 -11.63 0.30
N THR A 51 -7.48 -11.67 -0.87
CA THR A 51 -7.86 -12.55 -1.98
C THR A 51 -6.86 -13.69 -2.23
N GLN A 52 -5.64 -13.60 -1.69
CA GLN A 52 -4.59 -14.60 -1.82
C GLN A 52 -4.01 -14.95 -0.44
N GLU A 53 -3.55 -16.17 -0.27
CA GLU A 53 -2.77 -16.57 0.91
C GLU A 53 -1.31 -16.15 0.71
N LEU A 54 -0.91 -15.03 1.31
CA LEU A 54 0.43 -14.46 1.17
C LEU A 54 1.17 -14.49 2.51
N THR A 55 2.49 -14.63 2.43
CA THR A 55 3.40 -14.46 3.57
C THR A 55 4.35 -13.32 3.26
N VAL A 56 4.34 -12.29 4.11
CA VAL A 56 5.32 -11.21 4.03
C VAL A 56 6.67 -11.77 4.47
N LEU A 57 7.70 -11.58 3.64
CA LEU A 57 9.05 -12.03 3.98
C LEU A 57 9.62 -11.17 5.12
N GLU A 58 10.35 -11.81 6.03
CA GLU A 58 11.03 -11.10 7.11
C GLU A 58 12.23 -10.33 6.59
N GLU A 59 12.37 -9.07 7.01
CA GLU A 59 13.44 -8.18 6.62
C GLU A 59 14.09 -7.55 7.88
N PRO A 60 15.38 -7.19 7.83
CA PRO A 60 15.98 -6.39 8.91
C PRO A 60 15.20 -5.08 9.10
N ALA A 61 15.01 -4.63 10.34
CA ALA A 61 14.31 -3.39 10.63
C ALA A 61 14.97 -2.20 9.89
N HIS A 62 14.15 -1.22 9.47
CA HIS A 62 14.63 -0.05 8.76
C HIS A 62 15.77 0.65 9.49
N ASP A 63 16.91 0.85 8.80
CA ASP A 63 18.05 1.62 9.30
C ASP A 63 18.40 2.72 8.30
N PRO A 64 18.15 4.00 8.61
CA PRO A 64 18.49 5.12 7.73
C PRO A 64 19.95 5.15 7.24
N ALA A 65 20.90 4.56 7.98
CA ALA A 65 22.30 4.49 7.55
C ALA A 65 22.52 3.58 6.32
N THR A 66 21.57 2.67 6.06
CA THR A 66 21.58 1.71 4.95
C THR A 66 20.62 2.09 3.83
N TRP A 67 20.13 3.34 3.84
CA TRP A 67 19.11 3.84 2.93
C TRP A 67 19.56 5.10 2.21
N THR A 68 20.07 4.92 0.99
CA THR A 68 20.39 5.99 0.04
C THR A 68 19.77 5.65 -1.30
N ILE A 69 18.81 6.47 -1.77
CA ILE A 69 18.15 6.27 -3.06
C ILE A 69 18.50 7.43 -3.98
N VAL A 70 19.30 7.15 -5.00
CA VAL A 70 19.58 8.08 -6.09
C VAL A 70 18.61 7.78 -7.23
N GLN A 71 17.96 8.81 -7.79
CA GLN A 71 17.05 8.61 -8.91
C GLN A 71 17.80 8.50 -10.23
N PRO A 72 17.31 7.71 -11.20
CA PRO A 72 17.89 7.67 -12.55
C PRO A 72 17.94 9.03 -13.26
N THR A 73 17.06 9.97 -12.87
CA THR A 73 17.05 11.34 -13.40
C THR A 73 18.17 12.21 -12.84
N ASP A 74 18.72 11.86 -11.68
CA ASP A 74 19.68 12.68 -10.95
C ASP A 74 21.12 12.27 -11.28
N ASP A 75 21.37 10.97 -11.48
CA ASP A 75 22.70 10.43 -11.78
C ASP A 75 22.61 9.16 -12.65
N PRO A 76 23.38 9.04 -13.75
CA PRO A 76 23.39 7.81 -14.56
C PRO A 76 23.89 6.57 -13.79
N ASP A 77 24.74 6.75 -12.78
CA ASP A 77 25.24 5.66 -11.92
C ASP A 77 24.34 5.44 -10.70
N TRP A 78 23.08 5.88 -10.75
CA TRP A 78 22.12 5.83 -9.63
C TRP A 78 22.10 4.48 -8.91
N LEU A 79 22.13 3.37 -9.65
CA LEU A 79 22.04 2.03 -9.07
C LEU A 79 23.31 1.66 -8.30
N GLU A 80 24.49 2.14 -8.73
CA GLU A 80 25.77 1.92 -8.04
C GLU A 80 25.93 2.81 -6.81
N LYS A 81 25.32 4.00 -6.84
CA LYS A 81 25.36 4.97 -5.75
C LYS A 81 24.22 4.83 -4.74
N SER A 82 23.32 3.86 -4.96
CA SER A 82 22.18 3.60 -4.07
C SER A 82 22.38 2.39 -3.19
N GLU A 83 21.78 2.41 -2.01
CA GLU A 83 21.71 1.33 -1.04
C GLU A 83 20.34 1.29 -0.36
N ALA A 84 19.77 0.09 -0.21
CA ALA A 84 18.55 -0.17 0.57
C ALA A 84 18.58 -1.63 1.08
N SER A 85 19.37 -1.90 2.12
CA SER A 85 19.61 -3.25 2.65
C SER A 85 18.77 -3.61 3.90
N THR A 86 17.77 -2.80 4.23
CA THR A 86 16.83 -3.04 5.34
C THR A 86 15.38 -2.78 4.90
N ALA A 87 14.39 -3.08 5.76
CA ALA A 87 12.97 -2.87 5.48
C ALA A 87 12.63 -1.40 5.18
N TRP A 88 11.52 -1.16 4.48
CA TRP A 88 10.97 0.19 4.31
C TRP A 88 10.66 0.83 5.67
N ASN A 89 10.74 2.16 5.78
CA ASN A 89 10.45 2.92 7.01
C ASN A 89 8.95 2.93 7.42
N GLY A 90 8.14 2.05 6.85
CA GLY A 90 6.68 2.13 6.87
C GLY A 90 6.14 3.31 6.06
N ALA A 91 4.82 3.35 5.91
CA ALA A 91 4.10 4.46 5.28
C ALA A 91 2.84 4.77 6.09
N THR A 92 2.45 6.05 6.13
CA THR A 92 1.19 6.50 6.71
C THR A 92 0.32 7.10 5.62
N LEU A 93 -0.98 6.80 5.67
CA LEU A 93 -1.97 7.37 4.76
C LEU A 93 -2.68 8.51 5.48
N HIS A 94 -2.73 9.69 4.85
CA HIS A 94 -3.38 10.87 5.41
C HIS A 94 -4.40 11.45 4.45
N LEU A 95 -5.57 11.84 4.98
CA LEU A 95 -6.52 12.66 4.26
C LEU A 95 -6.04 14.12 4.26
N HIS A 96 -5.67 14.64 3.09
CA HIS A 96 -5.34 16.06 2.94
C HIS A 96 -6.58 16.84 2.49
N TYR A 97 -6.80 18.00 3.11
CA TYR A 97 -7.90 18.91 2.80
C TYR A 97 -7.45 20.38 2.84
N ALA A 98 -8.22 21.26 2.21
CA ALA A 98 -7.87 22.68 2.12
C ALA A 98 -7.88 23.35 3.50
N ALA A 99 -6.81 24.09 3.82
CA ALA A 99 -6.66 24.76 5.11
C ALA A 99 -7.80 25.74 5.43
N GLU A 100 -8.37 26.39 4.40
CA GLU A 100 -9.51 27.32 4.53
C GLU A 100 -10.78 26.65 5.11
N LEU A 101 -10.91 25.31 5.05
CA LEU A 101 -12.03 24.61 5.68
C LEU A 101 -12.07 24.78 7.19
N ALA A 102 -10.92 25.01 7.84
CA ALA A 102 -10.89 25.28 9.28
C ALA A 102 -11.65 26.56 9.64
N GLU A 103 -11.75 27.52 8.73
CA GLU A 103 -12.46 28.79 8.92
C GLU A 103 -13.88 28.74 8.37
N THR A 104 -14.05 28.18 7.16
CA THR A 104 -15.33 28.20 6.43
C THR A 104 -16.28 27.08 6.84
N TYR A 105 -15.75 25.91 7.22
CA TYR A 105 -16.51 24.73 7.63
C TYR A 105 -15.81 23.98 8.78
N PRO A 106 -15.69 24.59 9.98
CA PRO A 106 -14.89 24.04 11.07
C PRO A 106 -15.31 22.63 11.51
N GLN A 107 -16.61 22.29 11.42
CA GLN A 107 -17.10 20.94 11.73
C GLN A 107 -16.62 19.90 10.72
N VAL A 108 -16.53 20.26 9.43
CA VAL A 108 -16.00 19.37 8.39
C VAL A 108 -14.49 19.20 8.55
N ALA A 109 -13.78 20.28 8.89
CA ALA A 109 -12.35 20.20 9.17
C ALA A 109 -12.06 19.31 10.39
N ALA A 110 -12.86 19.39 11.46
CA ALA A 110 -12.76 18.51 12.61
C ALA A 110 -12.99 17.04 12.23
N LEU A 111 -14.05 16.75 11.46
CA LEU A 111 -14.32 15.41 10.94
C LEU A 111 -13.13 14.88 10.14
N PHE A 112 -12.58 15.65 9.19
CA PHE A 112 -11.45 15.22 8.38
C PHE A 112 -10.16 15.06 9.17
N ALA A 113 -9.97 15.85 10.24
CA ALA A 113 -8.84 15.69 11.15
C ALA A 113 -8.93 14.41 12.00
N ALA A 114 -10.16 14.01 12.37
CA ALA A 114 -10.42 12.80 13.17
C ALA A 114 -10.60 11.53 12.32
N TYR A 115 -10.73 11.67 11.00
CA TYR A 115 -10.92 10.55 10.08
C TYR A 115 -9.74 9.57 10.11
N GLU A 116 -10.05 8.30 10.36
CA GLU A 116 -9.08 7.22 10.34
C GLU A 116 -9.76 5.93 9.87
N LEU A 117 -9.18 5.26 8.87
CA LEU A 117 -9.57 3.91 8.45
C LEU A 117 -8.48 2.91 8.81
N GLN A 118 -8.89 1.72 9.25
CA GLN A 118 -7.94 0.64 9.52
C GLN A 118 -7.46 0.00 8.20
N PRO A 119 -6.25 -0.57 8.16
CA PRO A 119 -5.73 -1.22 6.96
C PRO A 119 -6.65 -2.32 6.39
N ASP A 120 -7.30 -3.08 7.27
CA ASP A 120 -8.22 -4.16 6.86
C ASP A 120 -9.47 -3.60 6.19
N ASP A 121 -10.00 -2.47 6.68
CA ASP A 121 -11.11 -1.78 6.02
C ASP A 121 -10.71 -1.38 4.62
N LEU A 122 -9.58 -0.67 4.47
CA LEU A 122 -9.06 -0.22 3.18
C LEU A 122 -8.85 -1.37 2.18
N SER A 123 -8.32 -2.51 2.65
CA SER A 123 -8.12 -3.70 1.82
C SER A 123 -9.45 -4.31 1.37
N ALA A 124 -10.46 -4.36 2.26
CA ALA A 124 -11.80 -4.83 1.93
C ALA A 124 -12.52 -3.87 0.96
N MET A 125 -12.39 -2.55 1.14
CA MET A 125 -12.92 -1.55 0.20
C MET A 125 -12.29 -1.75 -1.19
N GLY A 126 -10.96 -1.91 -1.24
CA GLY A 126 -10.24 -2.18 -2.48
C GLY A 126 -10.76 -3.42 -3.21
N LYS A 127 -11.02 -4.51 -2.48
CA LYS A 127 -11.62 -5.72 -3.06
C LYS A 127 -13.02 -5.45 -3.63
N ALA A 128 -13.90 -4.83 -2.85
CA ALA A 128 -15.29 -4.61 -3.26
C ALA A 128 -15.39 -3.80 -4.55
N LEU A 129 -14.55 -2.77 -4.69
CA LEU A 129 -14.58 -1.88 -5.86
C LEU A 129 -13.81 -2.45 -7.05
N ALA A 130 -12.57 -2.90 -6.83
CA ALA A 130 -11.68 -3.29 -7.93
C ALA A 130 -11.89 -4.72 -8.42
N VAL A 131 -12.36 -5.63 -7.55
CA VAL A 131 -12.53 -7.05 -7.86
C VAL A 131 -14.00 -7.41 -8.04
N ASP A 132 -14.84 -7.02 -7.09
CA ASP A 132 -16.27 -7.39 -7.10
C ASP A 132 -17.11 -6.45 -7.99
N GLY A 133 -16.56 -5.28 -8.35
CA GLY A 133 -17.21 -4.30 -9.24
C GLY A 133 -18.40 -3.60 -8.60
N GLN A 134 -18.43 -3.49 -7.27
CA GLN A 134 -19.49 -2.80 -6.55
C GLN A 134 -19.44 -1.28 -6.84
N ASP A 135 -20.61 -0.64 -6.92
CA ASP A 135 -20.68 0.81 -7.01
C ASP A 135 -20.11 1.46 -5.74
N ALA A 136 -19.23 2.45 -5.91
CA ALA A 136 -18.55 3.09 -4.79
C ALA A 136 -19.51 3.82 -3.84
N GLY A 137 -20.58 4.43 -4.37
CA GLY A 137 -21.56 5.14 -3.57
C GLY A 137 -22.50 4.20 -2.80
N GLU A 138 -22.81 3.04 -3.36
CA GLU A 138 -23.52 1.97 -2.67
C GLU A 138 -22.66 1.35 -1.56
N PHE A 139 -21.43 0.94 -1.87
CA PHE A 139 -20.49 0.39 -0.90
C PHE A 139 -20.27 1.36 0.28
N ALA A 140 -20.02 2.63 0.01
CA ALA A 140 -19.79 3.63 1.06
C ALA A 140 -21.01 3.77 1.99
N ARG A 141 -22.24 3.74 1.45
CA ARG A 141 -23.46 3.81 2.26
C ARG A 141 -23.61 2.58 3.15
N GLU A 142 -23.35 1.40 2.61
CA GLU A 142 -23.41 0.15 3.37
C GLU A 142 -22.33 0.09 4.46
N TRP A 143 -21.10 0.47 4.13
CA TRP A 143 -19.99 0.48 5.08
C TRP A 143 -20.24 1.46 6.23
N VAL A 144 -20.72 2.68 5.94
CA VAL A 144 -21.08 3.66 6.98
C VAL A 144 -22.19 3.13 7.88
N ALA A 145 -23.22 2.49 7.31
CA ALA A 145 -24.32 1.90 8.08
C ALA A 145 -23.84 0.73 8.97
N ALA A 146 -22.87 -0.04 8.52
CA ALA A 146 -22.29 -1.15 9.27
C ALA A 146 -21.26 -0.71 10.32
N ASN A 147 -20.67 0.48 10.17
CA ASN A 147 -19.58 1.01 11.00
C ASN A 147 -19.96 2.34 11.67
N GLU A 148 -21.23 2.48 12.07
CA GLU A 148 -21.79 3.73 12.60
C GLU A 148 -20.97 4.27 13.79
N GLU A 149 -20.55 3.40 14.72
CA GLU A 149 -19.74 3.80 15.88
C GLU A 149 -18.41 4.44 15.46
N THR A 150 -17.70 3.83 14.51
CA THR A 150 -16.45 4.37 13.95
C THR A 150 -16.66 5.75 13.35
N VAL A 151 -17.71 5.91 12.54
CA VAL A 151 -18.03 7.17 11.87
C VAL A 151 -18.46 8.25 12.88
N LEU A 152 -19.24 7.89 13.90
CA LEU A 152 -19.66 8.80 14.96
C LEU A 152 -18.45 9.31 15.77
N ASN A 153 -17.46 8.46 16.03
CA ASN A 153 -16.24 8.88 16.73
C ASN A 153 -15.48 9.97 15.96
N TRP A 154 -15.53 9.97 14.62
CA TRP A 154 -14.94 11.07 13.82
C TRP A 154 -15.71 12.39 13.97
N LEU A 155 -17.00 12.34 14.30
CA LEU A 155 -17.87 13.52 14.44
C LEU A 155 -17.90 14.10 15.86
N SER A 156 -17.49 13.34 16.87
CA SER A 156 -17.60 13.71 18.29
C SER A 156 -16.29 14.06 18.98
N ASN A 157 -15.15 13.97 18.27
CA ASN A 157 -13.82 14.29 18.80
C ASN A 157 -13.52 15.80 18.81
#